data_AF-A0A7C2HT70-F1
#
_entry.id   AF-A0A7C2HT70-F1
#
_cell.length_a   1.000
_cell.length_b   1.000
_cell.length_c   1.000
_cell.angle_alpha   90.00
_cell.angle_beta   90.00
_cell.angle_gamma   90.00
#
_symmetry.space_group_name_H-M   'P 1'
#
loop_
_entity.id
_entity.type
_entity.pdbx_description
1 polymer ?
#
loop_
_entity_poly.entity_id
_entity_poly.type
_entity_poly.pdbx_seq_one_letter_code
_entity_poly.pdbx_strand_id
1 'polypeptide(L)'
;MSKCIVLVPSAPYSDESEAFLRSLLEEAPDLLSVVGPYAGSWEDGVDWLCVKLEVRENTEAFCITTAHIDDRLEDVVAFANQWCELKGWQHDVRVVRT
;
A
#
# COMPACT_ATOMS: atom_id res chain seq x y z
N MET A 1 -6.78 -5.88 -11.19
CA MET A 1 -6.33 -5.36 -9.88
C MET A 1 -4.84 -5.50 -9.88
N SER A 2 -4.11 -4.43 -9.60
CA SER A 2 -2.65 -4.47 -9.69
C SER A 2 -2.05 -5.20 -8.50
N LYS A 3 -1.06 -6.05 -8.75
CA LYS A 3 -0.38 -6.82 -7.70
C LYS A 3 0.49 -5.95 -6.80
N CYS A 4 1.03 -4.87 -7.34
CA CYS A 4 1.87 -3.92 -6.64
C CYS A 4 1.20 -2.53 -6.69
N ILE A 5 0.95 -1.88 -5.55
CA ILE A 5 0.40 -0.52 -5.45
C ILE A 5 1.44 0.40 -4.80
N VAL A 6 1.67 1.56 -5.41
CA VAL A 6 2.49 2.65 -4.83
C VAL A 6 1.58 3.83 -4.53
N LEU A 7 1.35 4.11 -3.25
CA LEU A 7 0.54 5.22 -2.77
C LEU A 7 1.40 6.45 -2.50
N VAL A 8 1.00 7.60 -3.06
CA VAL A 8 1.60 8.91 -2.80
C VAL A 8 0.58 9.82 -2.11
N PRO A 9 0.56 9.86 -0.77
CA PRO A 9 -0.39 10.68 -0.04
C PRO A 9 -0.06 12.18 -0.14
N SER A 10 -1.08 13.01 -0.27
CA SER A 10 -0.97 14.48 -0.23
C SER A 10 -1.13 15.08 1.17
N ALA A 11 -1.57 14.28 2.15
CA ALA A 11 -1.77 14.67 3.54
C ALA A 11 -1.49 13.49 4.50
N PRO A 12 -1.28 13.75 5.81
CA PRO A 12 -1.23 12.70 6.83
C PRO A 12 -2.47 11.82 6.81
N TYR A 13 -2.33 10.56 7.24
CA TYR A 13 -3.47 9.69 7.46
C TYR A 13 -4.43 10.29 8.51
N SER A 14 -5.73 10.11 8.27
CA SER A 14 -6.81 10.54 9.14
C SER A 14 -7.99 9.56 9.04
N ASP A 15 -8.99 9.69 9.91
CA ASP A 15 -10.19 8.85 9.86
C ASP A 15 -10.95 8.99 8.52
N GLU A 16 -10.85 10.15 7.85
CA GLU A 16 -11.44 10.37 6.52
C GLU A 16 -10.74 9.54 5.43
N SER A 17 -9.46 9.20 5.64
CA SER A 17 -8.66 8.37 4.74
C SER A 17 -8.97 6.87 4.88
N GLU A 18 -9.65 6.44 5.96
CA GLU A 18 -9.81 5.03 6.29
C GLU A 18 -10.55 4.26 5.18
N ALA A 19 -11.65 4.81 4.67
CA ALA A 19 -12.44 4.18 3.61
C ALA A 19 -11.63 4.01 2.32
N PHE A 20 -10.78 5.00 2.00
CA PHE A 20 -9.90 4.93 0.85
C PHE A 20 -8.81 3.85 1.05
N LEU A 21 -8.14 3.83 2.20
CA LEU A 21 -7.13 2.83 2.50
C LEU A 21 -7.70 1.41 2.48
N ARG A 22 -8.90 1.21 3.05
CA ARG A 22 -9.64 -0.05 2.97
C ARG A 22 -9.90 -0.46 1.52
N SER A 23 -10.35 0.46 0.67
CA SER A 23 -10.60 0.15 -0.74
C SER A 23 -9.35 -0.36 -1.47
N LEU A 24 -8.15 0.17 -1.13
CA LEU A 24 -6.89 -0.33 -1.70
C LEU A 24 -6.54 -1.74 -1.20
N LEU A 25 -6.80 -2.03 0.08
CA LEU A 25 -6.53 -3.35 0.67
C LEU A 25 -7.54 -4.41 0.20
N GLU A 26 -8.79 -4.02 -0.05
CA GLU A 26 -9.82 -4.87 -0.68
C GLU A 26 -9.45 -5.29 -2.11
N GLU A 27 -8.56 -4.55 -2.78
CA GLU A 27 -7.99 -4.98 -4.05
C GLU A 27 -7.06 -6.20 -3.94
N ALA A 28 -6.74 -6.61 -2.70
CA ALA A 28 -5.80 -7.67 -2.36
C ALA A 28 -4.46 -7.56 -3.12
N PRO A 29 -3.76 -6.40 -3.03
CA PRO A 29 -2.41 -6.30 -3.55
C PRO A 29 -1.48 -7.24 -2.77
N ASP A 30 -0.46 -7.75 -3.45
CA ASP A 30 0.63 -8.48 -2.78
C ASP A 30 1.59 -7.49 -2.10
N LEU A 31 1.71 -6.26 -2.65
CA LEU A 31 2.52 -5.17 -2.13
C LEU A 31 1.76 -3.84 -2.16
N LEU A 32 1.73 -3.14 -1.03
CA LEU A 32 1.33 -1.74 -0.89
C LEU A 32 2.50 -0.92 -0.33
N SER A 33 3.16 -0.14 -1.18
CA SER A 33 4.23 0.77 -0.77
C SER A 33 3.70 2.19 -0.66
N VAL A 34 3.96 2.88 0.44
CA VAL A 34 3.60 4.29 0.63
C VAL A 34 4.86 5.13 0.55
N VAL A 35 4.85 6.20 -0.25
CA VAL A 35 6.04 7.05 -0.47
C VAL A 35 5.75 8.53 -0.22
N GLY A 36 6.70 9.20 0.42
CA GLY A 36 6.67 10.62 0.71
C GLY A 36 6.50 10.94 2.20
N PRO A 37 6.39 12.23 2.56
CA PRO A 37 6.53 12.71 3.94
C PRO A 37 5.46 12.19 4.89
N TYR A 38 4.34 11.70 4.37
CA TYR A 38 3.23 11.17 5.15
C TYR A 38 3.23 9.63 5.24
N ALA A 39 4.20 8.96 4.62
CA ALA A 39 4.23 7.49 4.53
C ALA A 39 4.11 6.80 5.90
N GLY A 40 4.82 7.29 6.93
CA GLY A 40 4.75 6.71 8.28
C GLY A 40 3.33 6.78 8.88
N SER A 41 2.63 7.90 8.74
CA SER A 41 1.26 8.01 9.26
C SER A 41 0.27 7.07 8.55
N TRP A 42 0.50 6.79 7.27
CA TRP A 42 -0.32 5.87 6.50
C TRP A 42 0.00 4.41 6.81
N GLU A 43 1.26 4.08 7.11
CA GLU A 43 1.66 2.78 7.63
C GLU A 43 1.01 2.49 8.99
N ASP A 44 1.03 3.45 9.92
CA ASP A 44 0.28 3.35 11.17
C ASP A 44 -1.21 3.10 10.91
N GLY A 45 -1.78 3.79 9.91
CA GLY A 45 -3.17 3.58 9.47
C GLY A 45 -3.46 2.15 9.02
N VAL A 46 -2.54 1.52 8.27
CA VAL A 46 -2.66 0.10 7.88
C VAL A 46 -2.60 -0.80 9.11
N ASP A 47 -1.65 -0.59 10.01
CA ASP A 47 -1.51 -1.39 11.22
C ASP A 47 -2.77 -1.34 12.09
N TRP A 48 -3.35 -0.14 12.26
CA TRP A 48 -4.60 0.03 12.98
C TRP A 48 -5.78 -0.62 12.28
N LEU A 49 -5.84 -0.60 10.95
CA LEU A 49 -6.85 -1.32 10.19
C LEU A 49 -6.74 -2.83 10.43
N CYS A 50 -5.54 -3.39 10.40
CA CYS A 50 -5.29 -4.80 10.70
C CYS A 50 -5.73 -5.19 12.12
N VAL A 51 -5.51 -4.33 13.12
CA VAL A 51 -5.94 -4.58 14.51
C VAL A 51 -7.45 -4.41 14.70
N LYS A 52 -8.07 -3.42 14.03
CA LYS A 52 -9.50 -3.11 14.14
C LYS A 52 -10.39 -4.05 13.31
N LEU A 53 -9.82 -4.80 12.36
CA LEU A 53 -10.54 -5.83 11.64
C LEU A 53 -10.90 -6.97 12.61
N GLU A 54 -12.13 -6.92 13.15
CA GLU A 54 -12.74 -8.09 13.75
C GLU A 54 -12.64 -9.24 12.74
N VAL A 55 -11.99 -10.33 13.15
CA VAL A 55 -11.63 -11.51 12.36
C VAL A 55 -12.88 -12.17 11.76
N ARG A 56 -13.47 -11.58 10.72
CA ARG A 56 -14.57 -12.12 9.91
C ARG A 56 -14.56 -11.45 8.54
N GLU A 57 -13.85 -12.10 7.62
CA GLU A 57 -14.08 -12.18 6.16
C GLU A 57 -12.74 -12.07 5.40
N ASN A 58 -12.33 -13.21 4.83
CA ASN A 58 -11.08 -13.47 4.08
C ASN A 58 -9.75 -13.48 4.86
N THR A 59 -9.55 -14.57 5.60
CA THR A 59 -8.25 -14.98 6.21
C THR A 59 -7.15 -15.34 5.20
N GLU A 60 -7.39 -15.19 3.88
CA GLU A 60 -6.43 -15.56 2.82
C GLU A 60 -5.77 -14.34 2.15
N ALA A 61 -6.27 -13.11 2.39
CA ALA A 61 -5.67 -11.92 1.81
C ALA A 61 -4.42 -11.51 2.61
N PHE A 62 -3.26 -11.69 2.01
CA PHE A 62 -1.97 -11.26 2.55
C PHE A 62 -1.40 -10.13 1.69
N CYS A 63 -1.08 -9.00 2.32
CA CYS A 63 -0.47 -7.84 1.70
C CYS A 63 0.80 -7.47 2.47
N ILE A 64 1.90 -7.26 1.75
CA ILE A 64 3.12 -6.68 2.32
C ILE A 64 3.02 -5.18 2.23
N THR A 65 3.35 -4.49 3.31
CA THR A 65 3.38 -3.02 3.35
C THR A 65 4.79 -2.51 3.57
N THR A 66 5.10 -1.38 2.94
CA THR A 66 6.37 -0.67 3.14
C THR A 66 6.12 0.83 3.17
N ALA A 67 6.82 1.56 4.05
CA ALA A 67 6.81 3.02 4.10
C ALA A 67 8.17 3.61 3.70
N HIS A 68 8.13 4.60 2.82
CA HIS A 68 9.29 5.22 2.20
C HIS A 68 9.22 6.74 2.39
N ILE A 69 9.62 7.22 3.58
CA ILE A 69 9.45 8.63 3.98
C ILE A 69 10.36 9.55 3.14
N ASP A 70 11.61 9.14 2.94
CA ASP A 70 12.66 9.96 2.32
C ASP A 70 13.04 9.51 0.90
N ASP A 71 12.47 8.40 0.41
CA ASP A 71 12.78 7.88 -0.92
C ASP A 71 12.02 8.64 -2.02
N ARG A 72 12.61 8.65 -3.23
CA ARG A 72 11.96 9.24 -4.40
C ARG A 72 10.91 8.27 -4.95
N LEU A 73 9.83 8.82 -5.49
CA LEU A 73 8.77 8.00 -6.12
C LEU A 73 9.31 7.04 -7.17
N GLU A 74 10.26 7.49 -8.01
CA GLU A 74 10.84 6.65 -9.06
C GLU A 74 11.59 5.43 -8.51
N ASP A 75 12.27 5.57 -7.37
CA ASP A 75 12.98 4.49 -6.71
C ASP A 75 12.00 3.47 -6.11
N VAL A 76 10.92 3.95 -5.50
CA VAL A 76 9.86 3.09 -4.93
C VAL A 76 9.08 2.37 -6.03
N VAL A 77 8.82 3.03 -7.17
CA VAL A 77 8.23 2.37 -8.34
C VAL A 77 9.18 1.33 -8.93
N ALA A 78 10.49 1.59 -8.98
CA ALA A 78 11.47 0.61 -9.41
C ALA A 78 11.52 -0.60 -8.47
N PHE A 79 11.48 -0.37 -7.15
CA PHE A 79 11.37 -1.41 -6.14
C PHE A 79 10.11 -2.26 -6.32
N ALA A 80 8.94 -1.64 -6.51
CA ALA A 80 7.69 -2.36 -6.75
C ALA A 80 7.72 -3.18 -8.05
N ASN A 81 8.41 -2.68 -9.10
CA ASN A 81 8.62 -3.46 -10.32
C ASN A 81 9.50 -4.68 -10.07
N GLN A 82 10.61 -4.53 -9.33
CA GLN A 82 11.47 -5.65 -8.93
C GLN A 82 10.71 -6.69 -8.11
N TRP A 83 9.81 -6.25 -7.21
CA TRP A 83 8.93 -7.14 -6.46
C TRP A 83 8.05 -7.98 -7.39
N CYS A 84 7.37 -7.30 -8.32
CA CYS A 84 6.51 -7.93 -9.31
C CYS A 84 7.34 -8.92 -10.20
N GLU A 85 8.55 -8.56 -10.63
CA GLU A 85 9.47 -9.46 -11.36
C GLU A 85 9.85 -10.73 -10.58
N LEU A 86 10.20 -10.59 -9.29
CA LEU A 86 10.52 -11.73 -8.41
C LEU A 86 9.37 -12.73 -8.29
N LYS A 87 8.13 -12.25 -8.43
CA LYS A 87 6.90 -13.05 -8.39
C LYS A 87 6.46 -13.56 -9.77
N GLY A 88 7.17 -13.18 -10.84
CA GLY A 88 6.83 -13.53 -12.23
C GLY A 88 5.71 -12.68 -12.84
N TRP A 89 5.39 -11.53 -12.24
CA TRP A 89 4.40 -10.57 -12.75
C TRP A 89 5.09 -9.48 -13.55
N GLN A 90 4.80 -9.37 -14.85
CA GLN A 90 5.39 -8.33 -15.68
C GLN A 90 4.69 -6.98 -15.44
N HIS A 91 5.40 -6.05 -14.81
CA HIS A 91 5.03 -4.63 -14.67
C HIS A 91 3.63 -4.35 -14.10
N ASP A 92 3.15 -5.16 -13.16
CA ASP A 92 1.83 -4.97 -12.55
C ASP A 92 1.86 -4.01 -11.35
N VAL A 93 2.41 -2.81 -11.60
CA VAL A 93 2.54 -1.71 -10.64
C VAL A 93 1.57 -0.59 -10.98
N ARG A 94 0.79 -0.15 -9.99
CA ARG A 94 -0.09 1.03 -10.11
C ARG A 94 0.31 2.10 -9.11
N VAL A 95 0.50 3.33 -9.59
CA VAL A 95 0.69 4.49 -8.73
C VAL A 95 -0.66 5.14 -8.45
N VAL A 96 -0.94 5.41 -7.17
CA VAL A 96 -2.17 6.04 -6.69
C VAL A 96 -1.82 7.29 -5.90
N ARG A 97 -2.63 8.34 -6.03
CA ARG A 97 -2.46 9.63 -5.34
C ARG A 97 -3.76 10.00 -4.63
N THR A 98 -3.66 10.64 -3.47
CA THR A 98 -4.80 11.19 -2.72
C THR A 98 -4.78 12.71 -2.74
#